data_AF-A0A3P6RLW9-F1
#
_entry.id   AF-A0A3P6RLW9-F1
#
_cell.length_a   1.000
_cell.length_b   1.000
_cell.length_c   1.000
_cell.angle_alpha   90.00
_cell.angle_beta   90.00
_cell.angle_gamma   90.00
#
_symmetry.space_group_name_H-M   'P 1'
#
loop_
_entity.id
_entity.type
_entity.pdbx_description
1 polymer ?
#
loop_
_entity_poly.entity_id
_entity_poly.type
_entity_poly.pdbx_seq_one_letter_code
_entity_poly.pdbx_strand_id
1 'polypeptide(L)'
;MYHRFGIFMDGGGAKQRRTQDPPIHHDLSVSLEDVLYGTTKKIRVTRRRLNPDGRTTREEEKVLEIEVRKGWKAGTRITFPREGDEKPNNI
;
A
#
# COMPACT_ATOMS: atom_id res chain seq x y z
N MET A 1 23.58 16.82 5.43
CA MET A 1 24.02 16.10 6.65
C MET A 1 23.06 14.94 6.86
N TYR A 2 23.60 13.78 7.25
CA TYR A 2 23.14 12.44 6.88
C TYR A 2 21.77 11.98 7.40
N HIS A 3 21.20 11.08 6.59
CA HIS A 3 20.04 10.22 6.83
C HIS A 3 20.22 9.32 8.07
N ARG A 4 19.12 8.97 8.72
CA ARG A 4 19.04 7.79 9.59
C ARG A 4 17.99 6.83 9.03
N PHE A 5 18.47 5.84 8.27
CA PHE A 5 17.74 4.63 7.93
C PHE A 5 17.75 3.69 9.15
N GLY A 6 16.57 3.19 9.54
CA GLY A 6 16.42 2.27 10.67
C GLY A 6 17.05 0.90 10.39
N ILE A 7 17.72 0.39 11.42
CA ILE A 7 18.42 -0.90 11.50
C ILE A 7 17.39 -2.03 11.66
N PHE A 8 17.49 -3.09 10.85
CA PHE A 8 16.73 -4.33 11.05
C PHE A 8 17.56 -5.30 11.90
N MET A 9 17.06 -5.71 13.06
CA MET A 9 17.53 -6.90 13.78
C MET A 9 16.74 -8.12 13.31
N ASP A 10 17.47 -9.17 12.93
CA ASP A 10 16.97 -10.50 12.59
C ASP A 10 16.60 -11.27 13.86
N GLY A 11 15.42 -11.91 13.87
CA GLY A 11 14.94 -12.65 15.02
C GLY A 11 13.67 -13.47 14.77
N GLY A 12 13.85 -14.75 14.43
CA GLY A 12 13.03 -15.86 14.92
C GLY A 12 11.60 -16.05 14.39
N GLY A 13 11.36 -17.15 13.69
CA GLY A 13 10.04 -17.81 13.62
C GLY A 13 9.53 -18.09 12.20
N ALA A 14 9.69 -19.33 11.74
CA ALA A 14 9.09 -19.85 10.51
C ALA A 14 7.57 -20.01 10.65
N LYS A 15 6.82 -18.91 10.61
CA LYS A 15 5.46 -18.92 10.05
C LYS A 15 5.64 -18.91 8.55
N GLN A 16 5.00 -19.82 7.80
CA GLN A 16 4.97 -19.79 6.33
C GLN A 16 4.82 -18.33 5.89
N ARG A 17 5.92 -17.75 5.39
CA ARG A 17 5.92 -16.38 4.89
C ARG A 17 5.02 -16.42 3.67
N ARG A 18 3.76 -16.03 3.83
CA ARG A 18 2.89 -15.75 2.69
C ARG A 18 3.65 -14.72 1.85
N THR A 19 4.05 -15.13 0.66
CA THR A 19 4.84 -14.27 -0.23
C THR A 19 3.93 -13.13 -0.65
N GLN A 20 4.38 -11.90 -0.43
CA GLN A 20 3.63 -10.75 -0.89
C GLN A 20 3.76 -10.69 -2.41
N ASP A 21 2.64 -10.60 -3.13
CA ASP A 21 2.69 -10.38 -4.58
C ASP A 21 3.40 -9.05 -4.90
N PRO A 22 4.01 -8.89 -6.09
CA PRO A 22 4.62 -7.63 -6.49
C PRO A 22 3.64 -6.46 -6.30
N PRO A 23 4.10 -5.27 -5.85
CA PRO A 23 3.20 -4.16 -5.61
C PRO A 23 2.47 -3.72 -6.89
N ILE A 24 1.16 -3.51 -6.78
CA ILE A 24 0.37 -2.90 -7.85
C ILE A 24 0.61 -1.39 -7.82
N HIS A 25 0.81 -0.80 -8.99
CA HIS A 25 1.05 0.63 -9.16
C HIS A 25 -0.22 1.34 -9.62
N HIS A 26 -0.58 2.43 -8.93
CA HIS A 26 -1.66 3.33 -9.32
C HIS A 26 -1.13 4.76 -9.36
N ASP A 27 -1.36 5.44 -10.47
CA ASP A 27 -0.98 6.84 -10.62
C ASP A 27 -2.02 7.75 -9.95
N LEU A 28 -1.53 8.72 -9.17
CA LEU A 28 -2.35 9.74 -8.54
C LEU A 28 -2.05 11.09 -9.20
N SER A 29 -3.02 11.62 -9.96
CA SER A 29 -2.93 12.97 -10.51
C SER A 29 -3.12 14.02 -9.41
N VAL A 30 -2.17 14.93 -9.30
CA VAL A 30 -2.13 16.00 -8.29
C VAL A 30 -1.84 17.32 -9.00
N SER A 31 -2.60 18.37 -8.69
CA SER A 31 -2.37 19.70 -9.27
C SER A 31 -1.23 20.44 -8.55
N LEU A 32 -0.77 21.55 -9.14
CA LEU A 32 0.24 22.40 -8.49
C LEU A 32 -0.30 23.03 -7.20
N GLU A 33 -1.57 23.41 -7.19
CA GLU A 33 -2.26 23.97 -6.02
C GLU A 33 -2.32 22.95 -4.88
N ASP A 34 -2.67 21.70 -5.20
CA ASP A 34 -2.70 20.58 -4.25
C ASP A 34 -1.30 20.35 -3.62
N VAL A 35 -0.23 20.42 -4.40
CA VAL A 35 1.15 20.29 -3.90
C VAL A 35 1.61 21.55 -3.16
N LEU A 36 1.09 22.72 -3.50
CA LEU A 36 1.46 23.99 -2.85
C LEU A 36 0.82 24.11 -1.46
N TYR A 37 -0.44 23.73 -1.34
CA TYR A 37 -1.22 23.89 -0.10
C TYR A 37 -1.37 22.61 0.71
N GLY A 38 -1.05 21.46 0.12
CA GLY A 38 -1.35 20.16 0.69
C GLY A 38 -2.83 19.82 0.52
N THR A 39 -3.13 18.55 0.34
CA THR A 39 -4.51 18.08 0.15
C THR A 39 -4.63 16.63 0.59
N THR A 40 -5.87 16.18 0.76
CA THR A 40 -6.18 14.78 0.98
C THR A 40 -6.94 14.25 -0.21
N LYS A 41 -6.38 13.24 -0.89
CA LYS A 41 -7.06 12.53 -1.99
C LYS A 41 -7.51 11.16 -1.52
N LYS A 42 -8.68 10.73 -2.00
CA LYS A 42 -9.24 9.41 -1.73
C LYS A 42 -9.25 8.60 -3.01
N ILE A 43 -8.73 7.38 -2.96
CA ILE A 43 -8.77 6.42 -4.06
C ILE A 43 -9.53 5.18 -3.62
N ARG A 44 -10.43 4.69 -4.48
CA ARG A 44 -11.09 3.40 -4.28
C ARG A 44 -10.25 2.32 -4.92
N VAL A 45 -9.90 1.30 -4.15
CA VAL A 45 -9.26 0.09 -4.63
C VAL A 45 -10.21 -1.08 -4.44
N THR A 46 -10.31 -1.92 -5.46
CA THR A 46 -11.05 -3.18 -5.42
C THR A 46 -10.02 -4.29 -5.24
N ARG A 47 -10.24 -5.17 -4.26
CA ARG A 47 -9.27 -6.18 -3.83
C ARG A 47 -9.99 -7.48 -3.48
N ARG A 48 -9.40 -8.63 -3.80
CA ARG A 48 -9.90 -9.94 -3.40
C ARG A 48 -9.41 -10.29 -2.00
N ARG A 49 -10.28 -10.74 -1.12
CA ARG A 49 -9.96 -11.19 0.24
C ARG A 49 -10.30 -12.65 0.42
N LEU A 50 -9.44 -13.39 1.13
CA LEU A 50 -9.68 -14.80 1.40
C LEU A 50 -10.77 -14.93 2.46
N ASN A 51 -11.76 -15.78 2.21
CA ASN A 51 -12.80 -16.06 3.18
C ASN A 51 -12.25 -16.91 4.34
N PRO A 52 -12.96 -16.98 5.49
CA PRO A 52 -12.54 -17.80 6.63
C PRO A 52 -12.39 -19.29 6.32
N ASP A 53 -13.02 -19.76 5.23
CA ASP A 53 -12.88 -21.14 4.74
C ASP A 53 -11.49 -21.46 4.15
N GLY A 54 -10.65 -20.43 3.96
CA GLY A 54 -9.30 -20.54 3.42
C GLY A 54 -9.22 -20.96 1.95
N ARG A 55 -10.35 -21.01 1.23
CA ARG A 55 -10.45 -21.55 -0.13
C ARG A 55 -11.11 -20.59 -1.09
N THR A 56 -12.20 -19.96 -0.68
CA THR A 56 -12.94 -19.02 -1.52
C THR A 56 -12.48 -17.59 -1.26
N THR A 57 -12.68 -16.72 -2.25
CA THR A 57 -12.36 -15.30 -2.13
C THR A 57 -13.60 -14.46 -2.38
N ARG A 58 -13.67 -13.30 -1.74
CA ARG A 58 -14.68 -12.27 -2.02
C ARG A 58 -14.01 -11.00 -2.53
N GLU A 59 -14.73 -10.25 -3.36
CA GLU A 59 -14.31 -8.91 -3.75
C GLU A 59 -14.70 -7.91 -2.66
N GLU A 60 -13.78 -7.01 -2.33
CA GLU A 60 -13.98 -5.97 -1.33
C GLU A 60 -13.48 -4.64 -1.90
N GLU A 61 -14.27 -3.59 -1.72
CA GLU A 61 -13.83 -2.24 -2.03
C GLU A 61 -13.30 -1.56 -0.77
N LYS A 62 -12.17 -0.86 -0.91
CA LYS A 62 -11.62 -0.04 0.16
C LYS A 62 -11.26 1.34 -0.35
N VAL A 63 -11.60 2.35 0.43
CA VAL A 63 -11.14 3.72 0.19
C VAL A 63 -9.80 3.90 0.92
N LEU A 64 -8.74 4.18 0.17
CA LEU A 64 -7.46 4.60 0.71
C LEU A 64 -7.38 6.12 0.69
N GLU A 65 -6.88 6.69 1.78
CA GLU A 65 -6.69 8.12 1.94
C GLU A 65 -5.21 8.46 1.82
N ILE A 66 -4.90 9.42 0.94
CA ILE A 66 -3.54 9.88 0.64
C ILE A 66 -3.45 11.34 1.05
N GLU A 67 -2.64 11.60 2.07
CA GLU A 67 -2.23 12.95 2.48
C GLU A 67 -1.10 13.43 1.56
N VAL A 68 -1.43 14.25 0.56
CA VAL A 68 -0.46 14.94 -0.27
C VAL A 68 0.11 16.10 0.54
N ARG A 69 1.40 16.03 0.88
CA ARG A 69 2.06 17.07 1.67
C ARG A 69 2.62 18.18 0.78
N LYS A 70 2.70 19.38 1.36
CA LYS A 70 3.27 20.55 0.71
C LYS A 70 4.68 20.26 0.17
N GLY A 71 4.92 20.59 -1.09
CA GLY A 71 6.24 20.46 -1.73
C GLY A 71 6.62 19.05 -2.19
N TRP A 72 5.68 18.10 -2.24
CA TRP A 72 5.92 16.80 -2.88
C TRP A 72 6.34 16.93 -4.33
N LYS A 73 7.30 16.10 -4.73
CA LYS A 73 7.82 16.07 -6.10
C LYS A 73 7.15 14.96 -6.90
N ALA A 74 7.10 15.13 -8.21
CA ALA A 74 6.73 14.06 -9.13
C ALA A 74 7.60 12.81 -8.86
N GLY A 75 6.98 11.63 -8.93
CA GLY A 75 7.64 10.35 -8.63
C GLY A 75 7.65 9.96 -7.15
N THR A 76 7.06 10.76 -6.25
CA THR A 76 6.84 10.34 -4.85
C THR A 76 5.96 9.08 -4.81
N ARG A 77 6.46 7.99 -4.22
CA ARG A 77 5.77 6.71 -4.14
C ARG A 77 5.29 6.44 -2.72
N ILE A 78 4.01 6.10 -2.58
CA ILE A 78 3.39 5.66 -1.33
C ILE A 78 3.05 4.19 -1.50
N THR A 79 3.37 3.38 -0.49
CA THR A 79 3.06 1.95 -0.49
C THR A 79 2.05 1.67 0.60
N PHE A 80 0.92 1.08 0.22
CA PHE A 80 -0.08 0.57 1.15
C PHE A 80 0.09 -0.94 1.26
N PRO A 81 0.77 -1.45 2.31
CA PRO A 81 1.07 -2.88 2.40
C PRO A 81 -0.21 -3.69 2.57
N ARG A 82 -0.27 -4.87 1.93
CA ARG A 82 -1.41 -5.80 2.00
C ARG A 82 -2.75 -5.23 1.50
N GLU A 83 -2.70 -4.23 0.63
CA GLU A 83 -3.87 -3.73 -0.08
C GLU A 83 -4.09 -4.41 -1.44
N GLY A 84 -3.23 -5.35 -1.83
CA GLY A 84 -3.41 -6.21 -3.01
C GLY A 84 -4.38 -7.37 -2.76
N ASP A 85 -4.50 -8.27 -3.74
CA ASP A 85 -5.35 -9.47 -3.66
C ASP A 85 -4.76 -10.55 -2.75
N GLU A 86 -5.60 -11.14 -1.89
CA GLU A 86 -5.24 -12.31 -1.10
C GLU A 86 -5.58 -13.60 -1.86
N LYS A 87 -4.63 -14.54 -1.86
CA LYS A 87 -4.77 -15.90 -2.41
C LYS A 87 -4.43 -16.91 -1.31
N PRO A 88 -4.86 -18.18 -1.39
CA PRO A 88 -4.54 -19.18 -0.37
C PRO A 88 -3.05 -19.29 -0.02
N ASN A 89 -2.14 -18.99 -0.97
CA ASN A 89 -0.69 -19.07 -0.79
C ASN A 89 0.03 -17.69 -0.73
N ASN A 90 -0.65 -16.57 -1.04
CA ASN A 90 -0.03 -15.24 -1.22
C ASN A 90 -0.90 -14.12 -0.61
N ILE A 91 -0.30 -13.01 -0.19
CA ILE A 91 -0.99 -11.81 0.38
C ILE A 91 -0.53 -10.50 -0.28
#